data_AF-A0A8J7B7U9-F1
#
_entry.id   AF-A0A8J7B7U9-F1
#
_cell.length_a   1.000
_cell.length_b   1.000
_cell.length_c   1.000
_cell.angle_alpha   90.00
_cell.angle_beta   90.00
_cell.angle_gamma   90.00
#
_symmetry.space_group_name_H-M   'P 1'
#
loop_
_entity.id
_entity.type
_entity.pdbx_description
1 polymer ?
#
loop_
_entity_poly.entity_id
_entity_poly.type
_entity_poly.pdbx_seq_one_letter_code
_entity_poly.pdbx_strand_id
1 'polypeptide(L)' 'VRHRELGLLYVGKTRYSRERFRDGHKAFLWSWLDRYNPEDVRLLLHPLNFIELQTLSSSLEAMIIAAAKPPYNARYPARD' A
#
# COMPACT_ATOMS: atom_id res chain seq x y z
N VAL A 1 2.52 0.70 -2.52
CA VAL A 1 2.54 1.28 -3.89
C VAL A 1 3.12 2.68 -3.78
N ARG A 2 4.13 2.97 -4.60
CA ARG A 2 4.90 4.21 -4.54
C ARG A 2 5.02 4.80 -5.94
N HIS A 3 4.88 6.12 -6.05
CA HIS A 3 5.27 6.91 -7.20
C HIS A 3 6.76 7.26 -7.10
N ARG A 4 7.46 7.30 -8.23
CA ARG A 4 8.88 7.66 -8.32
C ARG A 4 9.20 8.97 -7.59
N GLU A 5 8.48 10.03 -7.94
CA GLU A 5 8.66 11.38 -7.40
C GLU A 5 7.75 11.71 -6.21
N LEU A 6 6.43 11.49 -6.33
CA LEU A 6 5.45 11.82 -5.29
C LEU A 6 5.54 10.96 -4.02
N GLY A 7 6.33 9.88 -4.05
CA GLY A 7 6.52 9.01 -2.89
C GLY A 7 5.37 8.04 -2.66
N LEU A 8 5.06 7.76 -1.39
CA LEU A 8 4.17 6.66 -1.01
C LEU A 8 2.71 6.99 -1.34
N LEU A 9 2.12 6.25 -2.28
CA LEU A 9 0.72 6.41 -2.69
C LEU A 9 -0.24 5.58 -1.84
N TYR A 10 0.19 4.38 -1.46
CA TYR A 10 -0.58 3.45 -0.64
C TYR A 10 0.33 2.50 0.16
N VAL A 11 -0.04 2.18 1.39
CA VAL A 11 0.53 1.11 2.21
C VAL A 11 -0.56 0.14 2.66
N GLY A 12 -0.22 -1.14 2.76
CA GLY A 12 -1.14 -2.20 3.11
C GLY A 12 -0.40 -3.41 3.67
N LYS A 13 -0.99 -4.15 4.61
CA LYS A 13 -0.48 -5.46 5.07
C LYS A 13 -1.19 -6.65 4.43
N THR A 14 -0.45 -7.72 4.16
CA THR A 14 -1.02 -9.00 3.69
C THR A 14 -0.18 -10.19 4.16
N ARG A 15 -0.85 -11.32 4.40
CA ARG A 15 -0.21 -12.62 4.63
C ARG A 15 0.26 -13.26 3.31
N TYR A 16 -0.48 -13.02 2.22
CA TYR A 16 -0.20 -13.60 0.91
C TYR A 16 -0.19 -12.51 -0.16
N SER A 17 0.99 -12.15 -0.64
CA SER A 17 1.15 -11.08 -1.65
C SER A 17 0.49 -11.44 -2.98
N ARG A 18 0.68 -12.67 -3.47
CA ARG A 18 0.07 -13.13 -4.72
C ARG A 18 -1.45 -13.02 -4.70
N GLU A 19 -2.09 -13.41 -3.60
CA GLU A 19 -3.54 -13.31 -3.45
C GLU A 19 -4.00 -11.86 -3.39
N ARG A 20 -3.27 -11.00 -2.66
CA ARG A 20 -3.61 -9.56 -2.56
C ARG A 20 -3.67 -8.87 -3.93
N PHE A 21 -2.87 -9.31 -4.89
CA PHE A 21 -2.77 -8.67 -6.20
C PHE A 21 -3.43 -9.47 -7.34
N ARG A 22 -4.05 -10.62 -7.06
CA ARG A 22 -4.58 -11.53 -8.09
C ARG A 22 -5.61 -10.87 -9.00
N ASP A 23 -6.55 -10.15 -8.41
CA ASP A 23 -7.66 -9.51 -9.12
C ASP A 23 -7.44 -8.01 -9.31
N GLY A 24 -6.17 -7.61 -9.36
CA GLY A 24 -5.76 -6.21 -9.30
C GLY A 24 -5.76 -5.67 -7.87
N HIS A 25 -5.52 -4.36 -7.73
CA HIS A 25 -5.43 -3.73 -6.42
C HIS A 25 -5.81 -2.25 -6.52
N LYS A 26 -6.65 -1.77 -5.60
CA LYS A 26 -7.26 -0.42 -5.65
C LYS A 26 -6.26 0.71 -5.87
N ALA A 27 -5.08 0.62 -5.28
CA ALA A 27 -4.04 1.63 -5.43
C ALA A 27 -3.53 1.79 -6.89
N PHE A 28 -3.50 0.71 -7.68
CA PHE A 28 -3.13 0.80 -9.10
C PHE A 28 -4.26 1.40 -9.92
N LEU A 29 -5.52 1.01 -9.65
CA LEU A 29 -6.68 1.62 -10.28
C LEU A 29 -6.72 3.14 -10.04
N TRP A 30 -6.45 3.57 -8.80
CA TRP A 30 -6.41 4.99 -8.45
C TRP A 30 -5.26 5.73 -9.10
N SER A 31 -4.08 5.11 -9.17
CA SER A 31 -2.94 5.67 -9.91
C SER A 31 -3.28 5.87 -11.39
N TRP A 32 -4.03 4.93 -11.98
CA TRP A 32 -4.49 5.03 -13.37
C TRP A 32 -5.54 6.12 -13.56
N LEU A 33 -6.52 6.25 -12.65
CA LEU A 33 -7.51 7.32 -12.69
C LEU A 33 -6.89 8.72 -12.50
N ASP A 34 -5.86 8.83 -11.67
CA ASP A 34 -5.06 10.05 -11.50
C ASP A 34 -4.10 10.31 -12.69
N ARG A 35 -4.12 9.45 -13.71
CA ARG A 35 -3.34 9.55 -14.96
C ARG A 35 -1.83 9.56 -14.76
N TYR A 36 -1.32 8.89 -13.72
CA TYR A 36 0.11 8.70 -13.57
C TYR A 36 0.67 7.79 -14.66
N ASN A 37 1.90 8.07 -15.09
CA ASN A 37 2.63 7.18 -15.98
C ASN A 37 2.83 5.83 -15.27
N PRO A 38 2.43 4.69 -15.88
CA PRO A 38 2.66 3.37 -15.31
C PRO A 38 4.13 3.10 -14.94
N GLU A 39 5.08 3.71 -15.66
CA GLU A 39 6.51 3.57 -15.38
C GLU A 39 6.97 4.25 -14.09
N ASP A 40 6.19 5.19 -13.57
CA ASP A 40 6.50 5.87 -12.32
C ASP A 40 5.86 5.21 -11.10
N VAL A 41 4.98 4.23 -11.29
CA VAL A 41 4.27 3.56 -10.20
C VAL A 41 4.83 2.14 -10.00
N ARG A 42 5.26 1.84 -8.77
CA ARG A 42 5.88 0.56 -8.42
C ARG A 42 5.26 -0.06 -7.17
N LEU A 43 5.27 -1.40 -7.14
CA LEU A 43 5.03 -2.18 -5.94
C LEU A 43 6.33 -2.31 -5.15
N LEU A 44 6.28 -2.02 -3.86
CA LEU A 44 7.34 -2.37 -2.91
C LEU A 44 6.75 -3.36 -1.91
N LEU A 45 7.50 -4.44 -1.65
CA LEU A 45 7.18 -5.45 -0.66
C LEU A 45 8.30 -5.48 0.37
N HIS A 46 7.93 -5.47 1.64
CA HIS A 46 8.85 -5.69 2.75
C HIS A 46 8.39 -6.95 3.48
N PRO A 47 9.17 -8.06 3.44
CA PRO A 47 8.79 -9.28 4.13
C PRO A 47 8.90 -9.08 5.64
N LEU A 48 7.86 -9.50 6.35
CA LEU A 48 7.88 -9.65 7.80
C LEU A 48 7.93 -11.14 8.13
N ASN A 49 8.68 -11.52 9.16
CA ASN A 49 8.61 -12.88 9.67
C ASN A 49 7.24 -13.16 10.33
N PHE A 50 6.95 -14.43 10.63
CA PHE A 50 5.64 -14.81 11.16
C PHE A 50 5.28 -14.07 12.46
N ILE A 51 6.25 -13.88 13.37
CA ILE A 51 6.02 -13.18 14.63
C ILE A 51 5.72 -11.71 14.37
N GLU A 52 6.54 -11.02 13.58
CA GLU A 52 6.35 -9.60 13.22
C GLU A 52 5.01 -9.37 12.50
N LEU A 53 4.60 -10.30 11.63
CA LEU A 53 3.31 -10.22 10.96
C LEU A 53 2.15 -10.24 11.97
N GLN A 54 2.25 -11.07 13.01
CA GLN A 54 1.20 -11.20 14.02
C GLN A 54 1.20 -10.05 15.03
N THR A 55 2.39 -9.57 15.43
CA THR A 55 2.51 -8.63 16.55
C THR A 55 2.70 -7.18 16.12
N LEU A 56 3.30 -6.91 14.97
CA LEU A 56 3.72 -5.57 14.55
C LEU A 56 2.99 -5.03 13.33
N SER A 57 2.46 -5.90 12.45
CA SER A 57 1.99 -5.46 11.13
C SER A 57 0.95 -4.34 11.17
N SER A 58 -0.03 -4.41 12.09
CA SER A 58 -1.05 -3.36 12.26
C SER A 58 -0.44 -2.05 12.74
N SER A 59 0.42 -2.10 13.74
CA SER A 59 1.05 -0.91 14.33
C SER A 59 2.00 -0.24 13.34
N LEU A 60 2.76 -1.03 12.57
CA LEU A 60 3.62 -0.53 11.50
C LEU A 60 2.80 0.15 10.40
N GLU A 61 1.72 -0.48 9.94
CA GLU A 61 0.82 0.10 8.95
C GLU A 61 0.24 1.44 9.44
N ALA A 62 -0.27 1.48 10.68
CA ALA A 62 -0.82 2.70 11.27
C ALA A 62 0.22 3.82 11.40
N MET A 63 1.43 3.50 11.88
CA MET A 63 2.53 4.49 11.98
C MET A 63 2.93 5.03 10.61
N ILE A 64 3.05 4.18 9.59
CA ILE A 64 3.39 4.61 8.23
C ILE A 64 2.27 5.48 7.64
N ILE A 65 1.00 5.12 7.83
CA ILE A 65 -0.13 5.93 7.37
C ILE A 65 -0.12 7.29 8.07
N ALA A 66 0.07 7.33 9.39
CA ALA A 66 0.10 8.58 10.15
C ALA A 66 1.25 9.50 9.71
N ALA A 67 2.44 8.93 9.49
CA ALA A 67 3.64 9.69 9.13
C ALA A 67 3.64 10.16 7.66
N ALA A 68 3.29 9.27 6.72
CA ALA A 68 3.40 9.53 5.30
C ALA A 68 2.11 10.04 4.64
N LYS A 69 0.97 9.90 5.33
CA LYS A 69 -0.38 10.25 4.85
C LYS A 69 -0.62 9.86 3.37
N PRO A 70 -0.46 8.57 2.99
CA PRO A 70 -0.56 8.18 1.60
C PRO A 70 -1.96 8.50 1.05
N PRO A 71 -2.08 9.16 -0.11
CA PRO A 71 -3.35 9.68 -0.62
C PRO A 71 -4.42 8.60 -0.78
N TYR A 72 -4.04 7.36 -1.08
CA TYR A 72 -4.99 6.27 -1.30
C TYR A 72 -5.32 5.46 -0.03
N ASN A 73 -4.63 5.71 1.09
CA ASN A 73 -5.07 5.26 2.41
C ASN A 73 -6.07 6.27 3.00
N ALA A 74 -5.80 7.57 2.84
CA ALA A 74 -6.60 8.64 3.42
C ALA A 74 -7.93 8.90 2.69
N ARG A 75 -7.94 8.90 1.35
CA ARG A 75 -9.18 9.16 0.56
C ARG A 75 -10.26 8.08 0.75
N TYR A 76 -9.85 6.84 0.99
CA TYR A 76 -10.75 5.69 1.04
C TYR A 76 -10.29 4.73 2.14
N PRO A 77 -10.54 5.07 3.42
CA PRO A 77 -10.24 4.18 4.53
C PRO A 77 -10.88 2.81 4.29
N ALA A 78 -10.21 1.75 4.72
CA ALA A 78 -10.83 0.43 4.74
C ALA A 78 -12.12 0.53 5.55
N ARG A 79 -13.19 -0.13 5.10
CA ARG A 79 -14.39 -0.29 5.94
C ARG A 79 -13.97 -1.14 7.14
N ASP A 80 -14.33 -0.66 8.34
CA ASP A 80 -14.21 -1.42 9.58
C ASP A 80 -14.92 -2.78 9.48
#